data_AF-H9FH67-F1
#
_entry.id   AF-H9FH67-F1
#
_cell.length_a   1.000
_cell.length_b   1.000
_cell.length_c   1.000
_cell.angle_alpha   90.00
_cell.angle_beta   90.00
_cell.angle_gamma   90.00
#
_symmetry.space_group_name_H-M   'P 1'
#
loop_
_entity.id
_entity.type
_entity.pdbx_description
1 polymer ?
#
loop_
_entity_poly.entity_id
_entity_poly.type
_entity_poly.pdbx_seq_one_letter_code
_entity_poly.pdbx_strand_id
1 'polypeptide(L)'
;WIIAPTGYYGNYCEGSCPAYLAGVPGSASSFHTAVVNQYRMRGLNPGAVNSCCIPTKLSTMSMLYFDDEYNIVKRDVPNMIV
;
A
#
# COMPACT_ATOMS: atom_id res chain seq x y z
N TRP A 1 -21.15 6.18 -11.73
CA TRP A 1 -21.33 4.73 -11.92
C TRP A 1 -21.40 3.99 -10.59
N ILE A 2 -20.68 4.40 -9.54
CA ILE A 2 -20.84 3.84 -8.18
C ILE A 2 -22.20 4.23 -7.59
N ILE A 3 -22.92 3.24 -7.04
CA ILE A 3 -24.23 3.40 -6.38
C ILE A 3 -24.04 3.40 -4.85
N ALA A 4 -23.28 2.45 -4.32
CA ALA A 4 -22.99 2.36 -2.88
C ALA A 4 -21.61 1.72 -2.60
N PRO A 5 -20.94 2.12 -1.51
CA PRO A 5 -21.28 3.25 -0.64
C PRO A 5 -21.05 4.59 -1.33
N THR A 6 -21.62 5.67 -0.79
CA THR A 6 -21.41 7.04 -1.29
C THR A 6 -20.04 7.61 -0.91
N GLY A 7 -19.39 7.04 0.11
CA GLY A 7 -18.06 7.39 0.58
C GLY A 7 -17.55 6.36 1.58
N TYR A 8 -16.23 6.30 1.77
CA TYR A 8 -15.60 5.37 2.70
C TYR A 8 -14.22 5.87 3.15
N TYR A 9 -13.72 5.33 4.26
CA TYR A 9 -12.37 5.62 4.74
C TYR A 9 -11.36 4.71 4.05
N GLY A 10 -10.73 5.20 2.99
CA GLY A 10 -9.67 4.47 2.28
C GLY A 10 -8.32 4.49 3.01
N ASN A 11 -8.10 5.50 3.85
CA ASN A 11 -6.83 5.78 4.54
C ASN A 11 -5.64 5.91 3.57
N TYR A 12 -4.47 6.19 4.09
CA TYR A 12 -3.23 6.28 3.32
C TYR A 12 -2.01 6.08 4.23
N CYS A 13 -0.86 5.77 3.62
CA CYS A 13 0.42 5.71 4.30
C CYS A 13 1.20 6.98 4.00
N GLU A 14 1.69 7.64 5.04
CA GLU A 14 2.58 8.79 4.94
C GLU A 14 3.64 8.70 6.05
N GLY A 15 4.87 9.07 5.72
CA GLY A 15 5.97 9.09 6.68
C GLY A 15 7.33 8.95 6.00
N SER A 16 8.37 9.36 6.71
CA SER A 16 9.75 9.14 6.29
C SER A 16 10.19 7.69 6.56
N CYS A 17 10.89 7.08 5.61
CA CYS A 17 11.47 5.74 5.75
C CYS A 17 13.01 5.78 5.74
N PRO A 18 13.65 6.19 6.85
CA PRO A 18 15.09 6.22 6.95
C PRO A 18 15.70 4.80 7.01
N ALA A 19 16.96 4.68 6.57
CA ALA A 19 17.63 3.39 6.41
C ALA A 19 17.71 2.55 7.70
N TYR A 20 17.79 3.20 8.86
CA TYR A 20 17.88 2.55 10.17
C TYR A 20 16.53 2.06 10.72
N LEU A 21 15.39 2.51 10.15
CA LEU A 21 14.07 2.05 10.57
C LEU A 21 13.61 0.79 9.80
N ALA A 22 14.35 0.36 8.78
CA ALA A 22 14.05 -0.87 8.05
C ALA A 22 14.27 -2.11 8.94
N GLY A 23 13.18 -2.61 9.52
CA GLY A 23 13.16 -3.82 10.36
C GLY A 23 12.77 -3.57 11.80
N VAL A 24 12.42 -2.33 12.18
CA VAL A 24 12.01 -2.01 13.56
C VAL A 24 10.61 -2.57 13.84
N PRO A 25 10.38 -3.21 15.00
CA PRO A 25 9.06 -3.69 15.40
C PRO A 25 8.02 -2.56 15.33
N GLY A 26 6.88 -2.80 14.68
CA GLY A 26 5.84 -1.79 14.46
C GLY A 26 5.97 -1.01 13.14
N SER A 27 7.13 -1.05 12.48
CA SER A 27 7.25 -0.70 11.07
C SER A 27 7.17 -1.99 10.25
N ALA A 28 6.22 -2.08 9.32
CA ALA A 28 6.06 -3.27 8.47
C ALA A 28 7.20 -3.34 7.44
N SER A 29 8.41 -3.67 7.88
CA SER A 29 9.57 -3.85 7.00
C SER A 29 9.73 -5.33 6.65
N SER A 30 9.63 -5.65 5.37
CA SER A 30 9.87 -7.00 4.86
C SER A 30 11.37 -7.36 4.92
N PHE A 31 11.69 -8.66 4.88
CA PHE A 31 13.07 -9.14 4.74
C PHE A 31 13.77 -8.52 3.51
N HIS A 32 13.04 -8.37 2.40
CA HIS A 32 13.53 -7.69 1.20
C HIS A 32 13.98 -6.26 1.50
N THR A 33 13.20 -5.51 2.29
CA THR A 33 13.52 -4.13 2.68
C THR A 33 14.77 -4.07 3.57
N ALA A 34 14.98 -5.04 4.45
CA ALA A 34 16.18 -5.13 5.28
C ALA A 34 17.44 -5.38 4.43
N VAL A 35 17.39 -6.33 3.50
CA VAL A 35 18.51 -6.65 2.60
C VAL A 35 18.86 -5.45 1.72
N VAL A 36 17.88 -4.83 1.07
CA VAL A 36 18.11 -3.65 0.21
C VAL A 36 18.73 -2.49 1.00
N ASN A 37 18.23 -2.24 2.22
CA ASN A 37 18.81 -1.19 3.06
C ASN A 37 20.24 -1.51 3.52
N GLN A 38 20.57 -2.78 3.76
CA GLN A 38 21.94 -3.18 4.07
C GLN A 38 22.91 -2.89 2.91
N TYR A 39 22.54 -3.18 1.67
CA TYR A 39 23.35 -2.82 0.49
C TYR A 39 23.48 -1.29 0.35
N ARG A 40 22.38 -0.56 0.57
CA ARG A 40 22.37 0.91 0.55
C ARG A 40 23.29 1.52 1.59
N MET A 41 23.26 1.03 2.84
CA MET A 41 24.13 1.52 3.92
C MET A 41 25.61 1.23 3.66
N ARG A 42 25.93 0.20 2.86
CA ARG A 42 27.30 -0.11 2.42
C ARG A 42 27.76 0.70 1.21
N GLY A 43 26.92 1.61 0.68
CA GLY A 43 27.26 2.43 -0.49
C GLY A 43 27.31 1.65 -1.80
N LEU A 44 26.76 0.43 -1.85
CA LEU A 44 26.78 -0.45 -3.02
C LEU A 44 25.57 -0.22 -3.95
N ASN A 45 24.92 0.95 -3.85
CA ASN A 45 23.60 1.17 -4.44
C ASN A 45 23.69 1.67 -5.90
N PRO A 46 22.90 1.13 -6.85
CA PRO A 46 22.87 1.62 -8.24
C PRO A 46 22.11 2.95 -8.45
N GLY A 47 21.52 3.54 -7.41
CA GLY A 47 20.79 4.81 -7.51
C GLY A 47 20.42 5.41 -6.14
N ALA A 48 20.30 6.73 -6.09
CA ALA A 48 19.96 7.51 -4.88
C ALA A 48 18.45 7.53 -4.61
N VAL A 49 17.81 6.35 -4.50
CA VAL A 49 16.38 6.26 -4.20
C VAL A 49 16.16 6.01 -2.71
N ASN A 50 15.35 6.86 -2.08
CA ASN A 50 14.91 6.70 -0.71
C ASN A 50 13.78 5.67 -0.63
N SER A 51 13.67 4.97 0.50
CA SER A 51 12.53 4.08 0.77
C SER A 51 11.24 4.91 0.90
N CYS A 52 10.12 4.37 0.41
CA CYS A 52 8.81 5.01 0.48
C CYS A 52 7.92 4.28 1.50
N CYS A 53 7.06 5.04 2.20
CA CYS A 53 6.05 4.48 3.08
C CYS A 53 4.86 3.98 2.22
N ILE A 54 4.55 2.69 2.28
CA ILE A 54 3.52 2.07 1.46
C ILE A 54 2.60 1.14 2.28
N PRO A 55 1.35 0.92 1.85
CA PRO A 55 0.49 -0.12 2.41
C PRO A 55 1.10 -1.52 2.22
N THR A 56 1.17 -2.31 3.28
CA THR A 56 1.62 -3.72 3.20
C THR A 56 0.49 -4.73 3.32
N LYS A 57 -0.67 -4.29 3.79
CA LYS A 57 -1.91 -5.06 3.86
C LYS A 57 -3.04 -4.13 3.48
N LEU A 58 -3.99 -4.65 2.71
CA LEU A 58 -5.16 -3.91 2.28
C LEU A 58 -6.39 -4.78 2.48
N SER A 59 -7.50 -4.17 2.83
CA SER A 59 -8.78 -4.84 3.01
C SER A 59 -9.66 -4.66 1.78
N THR A 60 -10.48 -5.68 1.53
CA THR A 60 -11.52 -5.69 0.51
C THR A 60 -12.73 -4.86 0.95
N MET A 61 -13.45 -4.27 0.01
CA MET A 61 -14.69 -3.55 0.28
C MET A 61 -15.82 -3.98 -0.67
N SER A 62 -17.02 -4.22 -0.12
CA SER A 62 -18.22 -4.45 -0.93
C SER A 62 -18.68 -3.16 -1.61
N MET A 63 -18.81 -3.19 -2.93
CA MET A 63 -19.32 -2.08 -3.74
C MET A 63 -20.51 -2.51 -4.58
N LEU A 64 -21.42 -1.57 -4.83
CA LEU A 64 -22.54 -1.68 -5.76
C LEU A 64 -22.36 -0.60 -6.83
N TYR A 65 -22.31 -1.00 -8.10
CA TYR A 65 -22.02 -0.07 -9.19
C TYR A 65 -22.53 -0.55 -10.55
N PHE A 66 -22.56 0.35 -11.53
CA PHE A 66 -22.80 0.01 -12.94
C PHE A 66 -21.51 -0.43 -13.62
N ASP A 67 -21.48 -1.62 -14.22
CA ASP A 67 -20.38 -2.07 -15.08
C ASP A 67 -20.39 -1.38 -16.46
N ASP A 68 -19.45 -1.74 -17.33
CA ASP A 68 -19.29 -1.11 -18.65
C ASP A 68 -20.51 -1.37 -19.57
N GLU A 69 -21.25 -2.45 -19.32
CA GLU A 69 -22.50 -2.80 -19.99
C GLU A 69 -23.76 -2.19 -19.31
N TYR A 70 -23.59 -1.31 -18.33
CA TYR A 70 -24.67 -0.68 -17.54
C TYR A 70 -25.53 -1.65 -16.72
N ASN A 71 -25.02 -2.82 -16.36
CA ASN A 71 -25.67 -3.72 -15.40
C ASN A 71 -25.32 -3.33 -13.97
N ILE A 72 -26.23 -3.61 -13.03
CA ILE A 72 -25.98 -3.41 -11.60
C ILE A 72 -25.20 -4.60 -11.04
N VAL A 73 -23.97 -4.35 -10.59
CA VAL A 73 -23.06 -5.36 -10.03
C VAL A 73 -22.78 -5.07 -8.56
N LYS A 74 -22.97 -6.09 -7.71
CA LYS A 74 -22.46 -6.12 -6.33
C LYS A 74 -21.21 -6.98 -6.28
N ARG A 75 -20.08 -6.41 -5.86
CA ARG A 75 -18.81 -7.14 -5.76
C ARG A 75 -17.97 -6.69 -4.59
N ASP A 76 -17.25 -7.63 -4.00
CA ASP A 76 -16.17 -7.36 -3.06
C ASP A 76 -14.89 -7.01 -3.86
N VAL A 77 -14.56 -5.72 -3.87
CA VAL A 77 -13.42 -5.17 -4.62
C VAL A 77 -12.18 -5.22 -3.73
N PRO A 78 -11.10 -5.91 -4.14
CA PRO A 78 -9.90 -6.06 -3.33
C PRO A 78 -9.11 -4.75 -3.28
N ASN A 79 -8.21 -4.64 -2.29
CA ASN A 79 -7.24 -3.54 -2.18
C ASN A 79 -7.87 -2.14 -2.03
N MET A 80 -9.00 -2.03 -1.34
CA MET A 80 -9.77 -0.78 -1.26
C MET A 80 -9.40 0.08 -0.07
N ILE A 81 -9.00 -0.53 1.05
CA ILE A 81 -8.75 0.17 2.33
C ILE A 81 -7.36 -0.20 2.85
N VAL A 82 -6.57 0.80 3.21
CA VAL A 82 -5.25 0.67 3.88
C VAL A 82 -5.42 0.35 5.36
#